data_AF-A0A132GIF2-F1
#
_entry.id   AF-A0A132GIF2-F1
#
_cell.length_a   1.000
_cell.length_b   1.000
_cell.length_c   1.000
_cell.angle_alpha   90.00
_cell.angle_beta   90.00
_cell.angle_gamma   90.00
#
_symmetry.space_group_name_H-M   'P 1'
#
loop_
_entity.id
_entity.type
_entity.pdbx_description
1 polymer ?
#
loop_
_entity_poly.entity_id
_entity_poly.type
_entity_poly.pdbx_seq_one_letter_code
_entity_poly.pdbx_strand_id
1 'polypeptide(L)'
;MRQLAFGNQEVNFKRGSDNSQVTRCPGIEKWAQDMYHFMADKYGEDNIAAFVVHLDETLPHIHCTLLPITEKNKFSYNKFFGGNKEDGSRKFKELHDQLAEVNAKYGLERGDSIATTNAKHKSYMQWLEEQIDSGKVTLNEQEQKMTEQSTQITANQGRLDNLETEIKRAEKRYKGLTTMIINLREQKQKIITEIGGLEEEYKNGHIPIDELEE
;
A
#
# COMPACT_ATOMS: atom_id res chain seq x y z
N MET A 1 15.92 -13.12 1.33
CA MET A 1 16.41 -13.98 0.22
C MET A 1 16.58 -13.26 -1.11
N ARG A 2 15.56 -12.67 -1.75
CA ARG A 2 15.75 -11.96 -3.03
C ARG A 2 16.81 -10.85 -2.99
N GLN A 3 16.77 -10.03 -1.94
CA GLN A 3 17.79 -9.00 -1.73
C GLN A 3 19.20 -9.59 -1.53
N LEU A 4 19.29 -10.79 -0.95
CA LEU A 4 20.58 -11.49 -0.81
C LEU A 4 21.08 -12.03 -2.17
N ALA A 5 20.15 -12.43 -3.05
CA ALA A 5 20.44 -12.97 -4.37
C ALA A 5 20.74 -11.90 -5.43
N PHE A 6 20.04 -10.77 -5.40
CA PHE A 6 20.10 -9.76 -6.47
C PHE A 6 20.33 -8.34 -5.96
N GLY A 7 20.42 -8.13 -4.64
CA GLY A 7 20.59 -6.80 -4.06
C GLY A 7 19.39 -5.91 -4.35
N ASN A 8 19.67 -4.71 -4.85
CA ASN A 8 18.66 -3.72 -5.26
C ASN A 8 18.42 -3.74 -6.79
N GLN A 9 18.90 -4.77 -7.50
CA GLN A 9 18.69 -4.88 -8.95
C GLN A 9 17.20 -5.10 -9.24
N GLU A 10 16.74 -4.50 -10.34
CA GLU A 10 15.41 -4.72 -10.85
C GLU A 10 15.37 -6.07 -11.58
N VAL A 11 14.62 -7.02 -11.03
CA VAL A 11 14.46 -8.37 -11.58
C VAL A 11 13.00 -8.56 -11.99
N ASN A 12 12.79 -8.94 -13.25
CA ASN A 12 11.47 -9.21 -13.76
C ASN A 12 11.12 -10.70 -13.58
N PHE A 13 10.28 -11.00 -12.60
CA PHE A 13 9.86 -12.36 -12.28
C PHE A 13 8.72 -12.90 -13.18
N LYS A 14 8.28 -12.14 -14.19
CA LYS A 14 7.30 -12.67 -15.15
C LYS A 14 7.97 -13.72 -16.03
N ARG A 15 7.27 -14.84 -16.23
CA ARG A 15 7.75 -15.94 -17.07
C ARG A 15 8.12 -15.44 -18.47
N GLY A 16 9.32 -15.76 -18.93
CA GLY A 16 9.84 -15.39 -20.25
C GLY A 16 10.42 -13.97 -20.34
N SER A 17 10.57 -13.27 -19.21
CA SER A 17 11.22 -11.96 -19.20
C SER A 17 12.72 -12.06 -19.38
N ASP A 18 13.30 -11.07 -20.05
CA ASP A 18 14.74 -10.94 -20.19
C ASP A 18 15.35 -10.31 -18.94
N ASN A 19 16.16 -11.11 -18.25
CA ASN A 19 16.95 -10.69 -17.09
C ASN A 19 18.46 -10.80 -17.39
N SER A 20 18.88 -10.70 -18.65
CA SER A 20 20.30 -10.86 -19.05
C SER A 20 21.24 -9.87 -18.36
N GLN A 21 20.74 -8.71 -17.95
CA GLN A 21 21.46 -7.70 -17.18
C GLN A 21 21.64 -8.07 -15.69
N VAL A 22 20.86 -9.01 -15.17
CA VAL A 22 20.84 -9.34 -13.75
C VAL A 22 22.02 -10.25 -13.42
N THR A 23 22.79 -9.84 -12.41
CA THR A 23 23.91 -10.64 -11.91
C THR A 23 23.63 -11.08 -10.48
N ARG A 24 24.00 -12.33 -10.16
CA ARG A 24 23.86 -12.84 -8.79
C ARG A 24 24.85 -12.14 -7.86
N CYS A 25 24.38 -11.75 -6.69
CA CYS A 25 25.21 -11.15 -5.67
C CYS A 25 26.02 -12.21 -4.91
N PRO A 26 27.24 -11.91 -4.44
CA PRO A 26 28.03 -12.87 -3.66
C PRO A 26 27.34 -13.37 -2.37
N GLY A 27 26.37 -12.60 -1.85
CA GLY A 27 25.63 -12.94 -0.63
C GLY A 27 24.91 -14.29 -0.73
N ILE A 28 24.23 -14.56 -1.86
CA ILE A 28 23.49 -15.82 -2.03
C ILE A 28 24.42 -17.02 -2.24
N GLU A 29 25.57 -16.80 -2.89
CA GLU A 29 26.57 -17.85 -3.08
C GLU A 29 27.18 -18.27 -1.74
N LYS A 30 27.58 -17.29 -0.91
CA LYS A 30 28.09 -17.56 0.44
C LYS A 30 27.04 -18.25 1.30
N TRP A 31 25.80 -17.78 1.25
CA TRP A 31 24.71 -18.41 1.99
C TRP A 31 24.49 -19.87 1.55
N ALA A 32 24.50 -20.14 0.24
CA ALA A 32 24.38 -21.49 -0.27
C ALA A 32 25.55 -22.39 0.17
N GLN A 33 26.79 -21.88 0.15
CA GLN A 33 27.97 -22.61 0.64
C GLN A 33 27.85 -22.92 2.14
N ASP A 34 27.44 -21.96 2.96
CA ASP A 34 27.28 -22.18 4.40
C ASP A 34 26.17 -23.19 4.71
N MET A 35 25.06 -23.12 3.97
CA MET A 35 23.99 -24.12 4.08
C MET A 35 24.49 -25.50 3.65
N TYR A 36 25.31 -25.58 2.60
CA TYR A 36 25.92 -26.84 2.17
C TYR A 36 26.84 -27.41 3.24
N HIS A 37 27.79 -26.61 3.75
CA HIS A 37 28.70 -27.02 4.82
C HIS A 37 27.95 -27.47 6.08
N PHE A 38 26.94 -26.72 6.50
CA PHE A 38 26.09 -27.11 7.62
C PHE A 38 25.45 -28.49 7.43
N MET A 39 24.91 -28.75 6.23
CA MET A 39 24.28 -30.04 5.94
C MET A 39 25.32 -31.17 5.83
N ALA A 40 26.49 -30.90 5.26
CA ALA A 40 27.59 -31.85 5.13
C ALA A 40 28.19 -32.22 6.50
N ASP A 41 28.44 -31.24 7.36
CA ASP A 41 28.95 -31.45 8.72
C ASP A 41 27.97 -32.26 9.56
N LYS A 42 26.67 -32.01 9.39
CA LYS A 42 25.62 -32.65 10.20
C LYS A 42 25.27 -34.06 9.74
N TYR A 43 25.22 -34.29 8.43
CA TYR A 43 24.70 -35.53 7.85
C TYR A 43 25.75 -36.34 7.08
N GLY A 44 26.96 -35.82 6.91
CA GLY A 44 28.02 -36.39 6.07
C GLY A 44 27.91 -35.87 4.64
N GLU A 45 29.02 -35.42 4.07
CA GLU A 45 29.10 -34.94 2.68
C GLU A 45 28.68 -36.03 1.68
N ASP A 46 29.15 -37.27 1.90
CA ASP A 46 28.80 -38.44 1.08
C ASP A 46 27.30 -38.76 1.05
N ASN A 47 26.54 -38.26 2.03
CA ASN A 47 25.10 -38.43 2.10
C ASN A 47 24.32 -37.37 1.32
N ILE A 48 24.98 -36.35 0.75
CA ILE A 48 24.33 -35.33 -0.08
C ILE A 48 24.36 -35.78 -1.55
N ALA A 49 23.23 -36.29 -2.05
CA ALA A 49 23.12 -36.71 -3.45
C ALA A 49 22.96 -35.52 -4.42
N ALA A 50 22.30 -34.46 -3.98
CA ALA A 50 22.11 -33.25 -4.78
C ALA A 50 21.91 -32.02 -3.88
N PHE A 51 22.49 -30.89 -4.28
CA PHE A 51 22.28 -29.60 -3.65
C PHE A 51 22.14 -28.53 -4.73
N VAL A 52 20.89 -28.17 -5.04
CA VAL A 52 20.54 -27.30 -6.17
C VAL A 52 19.95 -26.00 -5.65
N VAL A 53 20.49 -24.86 -6.08
CA VAL A 53 20.00 -23.53 -5.70
C VAL A 53 19.23 -22.95 -6.88
N HIS A 54 17.93 -22.73 -6.70
CA HIS A 54 17.08 -22.08 -7.69
C HIS A 54 17.05 -20.58 -7.46
N LEU A 55 17.41 -19.83 -8.49
CA LEU A 55 17.33 -18.35 -8.54
C LEU A 55 16.39 -17.88 -9.66
N ASP A 56 15.85 -18.82 -10.43
CA ASP A 56 15.00 -18.63 -11.61
C ASP A 56 13.49 -18.69 -11.29
N GLU A 57 13.15 -18.90 -10.01
CA GLU A 57 11.78 -18.91 -9.52
C GLU A 57 11.41 -17.64 -8.74
N THR A 58 10.19 -17.63 -8.19
CA THR A 58 9.66 -16.51 -7.40
C THR A 58 10.54 -16.22 -6.20
N LEU A 59 11.01 -17.23 -5.46
CA LEU A 59 11.85 -17.03 -4.28
C LEU A 59 13.11 -17.90 -4.39
N PRO A 60 14.31 -17.31 -4.24
CA PRO A 60 15.54 -18.07 -4.14
C PRO A 60 15.47 -19.14 -3.04
N HIS A 61 15.69 -20.40 -3.40
CA HIS A 61 15.60 -21.53 -2.47
C HIS A 61 16.54 -22.69 -2.86
N ILE A 62 16.69 -23.67 -1.96
CA ILE A 62 17.59 -24.81 -2.13
C ILE A 62 16.77 -26.10 -2.10
N HIS A 63 17.06 -27.01 -3.03
CA HIS A 63 16.74 -28.43 -2.90
C HIS A 63 17.99 -29.18 -2.46
N CYS A 64 17.97 -29.69 -1.23
CA CYS A 64 18.99 -30.59 -0.69
C CYS A 64 18.42 -32.01 -0.61
N THR A 65 18.95 -32.92 -1.41
CA THR A 65 18.57 -34.33 -1.42
C THR A 65 19.59 -35.13 -0.62
N LEU A 66 19.13 -35.66 0.51
CA LEU A 66 19.93 -36.45 1.43
C LEU A 66 19.61 -37.94 1.30
N LEU A 67 20.65 -38.75 1.32
CA LEU A 67 20.60 -40.20 1.50
C LEU A 67 20.96 -40.49 2.96
N PRO A 68 20.01 -40.90 3.82
CA PRO A 68 20.30 -41.20 5.22
C PRO A 68 21.04 -42.53 5.37
N ILE A 69 22.29 -42.61 4.88
CA ILE A 69 23.16 -43.78 5.02
C ILE A 69 23.96 -43.64 6.32
N THR A 70 23.78 -44.62 7.19
CA THR A 70 24.49 -44.69 8.47
C THR A 70 25.92 -45.17 8.27
N GLU A 71 26.79 -44.96 9.25
CA GLU A 71 28.20 -45.46 9.26
C GLU A 71 28.33 -46.97 8.99
N LYS A 72 27.28 -47.75 9.25
CA LYS A 72 27.22 -49.19 8.95
C LYS A 72 26.80 -49.48 7.50
N ASN A 73 26.86 -48.49 6.62
CA ASN A 73 26.41 -48.52 5.23
C ASN A 73 24.95 -49.01 5.07
N LYS A 74 24.07 -48.59 5.98
CA LYS A 74 22.63 -48.93 5.95
C LYS A 74 21.79 -47.67 5.83
N PHE A 75 20.82 -47.70 4.93
CA PHE A 75 19.82 -46.65 4.76
C PHE A 75 18.83 -46.65 5.94
N SER A 76 18.72 -45.53 6.68
CA SER A 76 17.84 -45.42 7.83
C SER A 76 17.36 -43.98 8.10
N TYR A 77 16.16 -43.68 7.60
CA TYR A 77 15.47 -42.41 7.89
C TYR A 77 15.34 -42.16 9.40
N ASN A 78 14.89 -43.17 10.15
CA ASN A 78 14.58 -43.05 11.58
C ASN A 78 15.80 -42.60 12.41
N LYS A 79 17.01 -43.03 12.03
CA LYS A 79 18.22 -42.58 12.72
C LYS A 79 18.51 -41.11 12.48
N PHE A 80 18.31 -40.63 11.25
CA PHE A 80 18.61 -39.25 10.85
C PHE A 80 17.54 -38.27 11.34
N PHE A 81 16.27 -38.58 11.07
CA PHE A 81 15.14 -37.64 11.25
C PHE A 81 14.17 -38.04 12.35
N GLY A 82 14.45 -39.13 13.06
CA GLY A 82 13.66 -39.62 14.19
C GLY A 82 12.71 -40.74 13.79
N GLY A 83 12.63 -41.76 14.65
CA GLY A 83 11.81 -42.96 14.40
C GLY A 83 10.37 -42.86 14.90
N ASN A 84 10.11 -41.95 15.84
CA ASN A 84 8.78 -41.66 16.35
C ASN A 84 8.52 -40.15 16.31
N LYS A 85 7.27 -39.75 16.55
CA LYS A 85 6.83 -38.35 16.44
C LYS A 85 7.58 -37.42 17.40
N GLU A 86 7.88 -37.87 18.61
CA GLU A 86 8.53 -37.07 19.65
C GLU A 86 10.00 -36.83 19.32
N ASP A 87 10.74 -37.88 18.94
CA ASP A 87 12.14 -37.79 18.53
C ASP A 87 12.30 -36.95 17.26
N GLY A 88 11.41 -37.15 16.27
CA GLY A 88 11.41 -36.32 15.07
C GLY A 88 11.13 -34.85 15.37
N SER A 89 10.10 -34.57 16.18
CA SER A 89 9.76 -33.20 16.61
C SER A 89 10.95 -32.53 17.30
N ARG A 90 11.63 -33.24 18.21
CA ARG A 90 12.83 -32.75 18.89
C ARG A 90 13.96 -32.46 17.89
N LYS A 91 14.31 -33.42 17.02
CA LYS A 91 15.38 -33.27 16.03
C LYS A 91 15.13 -32.14 15.04
N PHE A 92 13.90 -31.97 14.55
CA PHE A 92 13.57 -30.88 13.64
C PHE A 92 13.60 -29.52 14.35
N LYS A 93 13.16 -29.43 15.61
CA LYS A 93 13.30 -28.18 16.40
C LYS A 93 14.76 -27.80 16.59
N GLU A 94 15.58 -28.75 17.03
CA GLU A 94 17.04 -28.56 17.16
C GLU A 94 17.68 -28.17 15.82
N LEU A 95 17.25 -28.79 14.70
CA LEU A 95 17.69 -28.42 13.36
C LEU A 95 17.32 -26.98 13.00
N HIS A 96 16.10 -26.54 13.31
CA HIS A 96 15.68 -25.15 13.07
C HIS A 96 16.43 -24.15 13.95
N ASP A 97 16.74 -24.50 15.21
CA ASP A 97 17.56 -23.68 16.11
C ASP A 97 18.97 -23.49 15.52
N GLN A 98 19.62 -24.59 15.15
CA GLN A 98 20.98 -24.56 14.58
C GLN A 98 21.02 -23.86 13.22
N LEU A 99 20.02 -24.08 12.36
CA LEU A 99 19.92 -23.36 11.09
C LEU A 99 19.79 -21.86 11.31
N ALA A 100 19.10 -21.41 12.37
CA ALA A 100 18.98 -19.99 12.68
C ALA A 100 20.34 -19.36 13.04
N GLU A 101 21.20 -20.09 13.75
CA GLU A 101 22.56 -19.62 14.07
C GLU A 101 23.39 -19.36 12.80
N VAL A 102 23.37 -20.29 11.85
CA VAL A 102 24.08 -20.13 10.56
C VAL A 102 23.47 -19.01 9.72
N ASN A 103 22.15 -18.86 9.77
CA ASN A 103 21.39 -17.87 9.00
C ASN A 103 21.44 -16.45 9.60
N ALA A 104 21.77 -16.30 10.88
CA ALA A 104 21.82 -15.01 11.57
C ALA A 104 22.76 -14.00 10.88
N LYS A 105 23.89 -14.47 10.34
CA LYS A 105 24.84 -13.62 9.60
C LYS A 105 24.28 -13.04 8.28
N TYR A 106 23.16 -13.58 7.82
CA TYR A 106 22.42 -13.13 6.64
C TYR A 106 21.18 -12.30 6.98
N GLY A 107 20.99 -11.94 8.27
CA GLY A 107 19.82 -11.21 8.74
C GLY A 107 18.54 -12.04 8.70
N LEU A 108 18.66 -13.37 8.75
CA LEU A 108 17.55 -14.30 8.77
C LEU A 108 17.37 -14.84 10.17
N GLU A 109 16.14 -14.81 10.66
CA GLU A 109 15.79 -15.21 12.02
C GLU A 109 15.03 -16.55 12.04
N ARG A 110 14.95 -17.12 13.23
CA ARG A 110 14.20 -18.34 13.46
C ARG A 110 12.70 -18.08 13.34
N GLY A 111 11.99 -18.98 12.67
CA GLY A 111 10.53 -18.96 12.64
C GLY A 111 9.89 -19.20 14.01
N ASP A 112 8.66 -18.72 14.14
CA ASP A 112 7.84 -18.90 15.34
C ASP A 112 7.49 -20.36 15.59
N SER A 113 7.31 -20.69 16.87
CA SER A 113 6.89 -22.03 17.28
C SER A 113 5.49 -22.35 16.76
N ILE A 114 5.30 -23.58 16.28
CA ILE A 114 3.98 -24.13 15.89
C ILE A 114 2.99 -24.07 17.06
N ALA A 115 3.46 -24.14 18.31
CA ALA A 115 2.60 -24.02 19.49
C ALA A 115 1.91 -22.64 19.58
N THR A 116 2.54 -21.61 19.02
CA THR A 116 2.02 -20.24 19.01
C THR A 116 1.22 -19.97 17.74
N THR A 117 1.73 -20.40 16.58
CA THR A 117 1.15 -20.04 15.28
C THR A 117 0.07 -21.01 14.80
N ASN A 118 0.06 -22.24 15.31
CA ASN A 118 -0.75 -23.35 14.79
C ASN A 118 -0.60 -23.56 13.26
N ALA A 119 0.54 -23.13 12.70
CA ALA A 119 0.80 -23.20 11.27
C ALA A 119 0.90 -24.66 10.80
N LYS A 120 0.33 -24.94 9.63
CA LYS A 120 0.43 -26.24 8.96
C LYS A 120 1.08 -26.06 7.60
N HIS A 121 1.90 -27.03 7.21
CA HIS A 121 2.47 -27.07 5.87
C HIS A 121 1.35 -27.11 4.83
N LYS A 122 1.54 -26.35 3.75
CA LYS A 122 0.66 -26.32 2.59
C LYS A 122 1.51 -26.62 1.36
N SER A 123 0.96 -27.42 0.45
CA SER A 123 1.60 -27.58 -0.85
C SER A 123 1.57 -26.26 -1.62
N TYR A 124 2.46 -26.10 -2.60
CA TYR A 124 2.50 -24.89 -3.43
C TYR A 124 1.14 -24.61 -4.10
N MET A 125 0.47 -25.66 -4.62
CA MET A 125 -0.85 -25.52 -5.24
C MET A 125 -1.93 -25.12 -4.24
N GLN A 126 -1.94 -25.69 -3.03
CA GLN A 126 -2.89 -25.30 -1.98
C GLN A 126 -2.71 -23.84 -1.56
N TRP A 127 -1.45 -23.42 -1.38
CA TRP A 127 -1.14 -22.03 -1.09
C TRP A 127 -1.59 -21.11 -2.23
N LEU A 128 -1.36 -21.50 -3.49
CA LEU A 128 -1.75 -20.71 -4.66
C LEU A 128 -3.28 -20.57 -4.76
N GLU A 129 -4.02 -21.64 -4.53
CA GLU A 129 -5.50 -21.63 -4.50
C GLU A 129 -6.02 -20.64 -3.45
N GLU A 130 -5.49 -20.69 -2.22
CA GLU A 130 -5.88 -19.75 -1.15
C GLU A 130 -5.52 -18.29 -1.47
N GLN A 131 -4.36 -18.06 -2.09
CA GLN A 131 -3.96 -16.72 -2.52
C GLN A 131 -4.84 -16.17 -3.64
N ILE A 132 -5.27 -17.04 -4.56
CA ILE A 132 -6.21 -16.67 -5.62
C ILE A 132 -7.56 -16.33 -5.01
N ASP A 133 -8.06 -17.14 -4.09
CA ASP A 133 -9.38 -16.94 -3.49
C ASP A 133 -9.41 -15.71 -2.57
N SER A 134 -8.38 -15.50 -1.76
CA SER A 134 -8.24 -14.24 -1.00
C SER A 134 -8.11 -13.03 -1.92
N GLY A 135 -7.36 -13.14 -3.02
CA GLY A 135 -7.27 -12.10 -4.03
C GLY A 135 -8.62 -11.75 -4.67
N LYS A 136 -9.45 -12.74 -4.99
CA LYS A 136 -10.82 -12.51 -5.50
C LYS A 136 -11.69 -11.78 -4.49
N VAL A 137 -11.60 -12.14 -3.20
CA VAL A 137 -12.35 -11.46 -2.12
C VAL A 137 -11.93 -9.99 -2.05
N THR A 138 -10.63 -9.71 -2.03
CA THR A 138 -10.12 -8.33 -2.00
C THR A 138 -10.54 -7.54 -3.24
N LEU A 139 -10.51 -8.14 -4.43
CA LEU A 139 -10.97 -7.48 -5.66
C LEU A 139 -12.46 -7.11 -5.58
N ASN A 140 -13.31 -8.03 -5.13
CA ASN A 140 -14.74 -7.76 -4.97
C ASN A 140 -15.00 -6.62 -3.97
N GLU A 141 -14.27 -6.58 -2.84
CA GLU A 141 -14.38 -5.48 -1.88
C GLU A 141 -13.95 -4.13 -2.48
N GLN A 142 -12.91 -4.12 -3.32
CA GLN A 142 -12.46 -2.93 -4.02
C GLN A 142 -13.47 -2.45 -5.07
N GLU A 143 -14.09 -3.37 -5.81
CA GLU A 143 -15.15 -3.06 -6.78
C GLU A 143 -16.38 -2.43 -6.09
N GLN A 144 -16.77 -2.97 -4.93
CA GLN A 144 -17.87 -2.40 -4.13
C GLN A 144 -17.53 -0.97 -3.66
N LYS A 145 -16.34 -0.75 -3.11
CA LYS A 145 -15.88 0.58 -2.69
C LYS A 145 -15.82 1.57 -3.86
N MET A 146 -15.34 1.13 -5.02
CA MET A 146 -15.28 1.96 -6.22
C MET A 146 -16.68 2.37 -6.69
N THR A 147 -17.63 1.45 -6.65
CA THR A 147 -19.03 1.71 -7.00
C THR A 147 -19.66 2.73 -6.05
N GLU A 148 -19.42 2.59 -4.74
CA GLU A 148 -19.89 3.53 -3.73
C GLU A 148 -19.28 4.93 -3.95
N GLN A 149 -17.96 5.02 -4.13
CA GLN A 149 -17.27 6.27 -4.42
C GLN A 149 -17.80 6.94 -5.70
N SER A 150 -18.03 6.18 -6.77
CA SER A 150 -18.60 6.70 -8.01
C SER A 150 -20.00 7.28 -7.79
N THR A 151 -20.81 6.63 -6.96
CA THR A 151 -22.15 7.12 -6.59
C THR A 151 -22.06 8.43 -5.81
N GLN A 152 -21.15 8.51 -4.84
CA GLN A 152 -20.90 9.73 -4.07
C GLN A 152 -20.38 10.88 -4.94
N ILE A 153 -19.48 10.60 -5.88
CA ILE A 153 -18.98 11.60 -6.84
C ILE A 153 -20.13 12.16 -7.67
N THR A 154 -21.00 11.29 -8.18
CA THR A 154 -22.17 11.71 -8.98
C THR A 154 -23.12 12.59 -8.15
N ALA A 155 -23.40 12.20 -6.90
CA ALA A 155 -24.22 13.00 -6.00
C ALA A 155 -23.58 14.36 -5.68
N ASN A 156 -22.27 14.39 -5.46
CA ASN A 156 -21.52 15.62 -5.19
C ASN A 156 -21.48 16.55 -6.42
N GLN A 157 -21.35 16.00 -7.63
CA GLN A 157 -21.47 16.77 -8.87
C GLN A 157 -22.84 17.46 -8.95
N GLY A 158 -23.93 16.74 -8.71
CA GLY A 158 -25.27 17.35 -8.69
C GLY A 158 -25.44 18.44 -7.61
N ARG A 159 -24.78 18.29 -6.45
CA ARG A 159 -24.76 19.34 -5.41
C ARG A 159 -23.97 20.57 -5.86
N LEU A 160 -22.84 20.38 -6.54
CA LEU A 160 -22.04 21.47 -7.09
C LEU A 160 -22.83 22.25 -8.14
N ASP A 161 -23.53 21.59 -9.05
CA ASP A 161 -24.36 22.22 -10.08
C ASP A 161 -25.48 23.09 -9.47
N ASN A 162 -26.11 22.59 -8.41
CA ASN A 162 -27.12 23.34 -7.66
C ASN A 162 -26.52 24.58 -7.00
N LEU A 163 -25.40 24.44 -6.30
CA LEU A 163 -24.70 25.56 -5.66
C LEU A 163 -24.23 26.60 -6.69
N GLU A 164 -23.73 26.17 -7.85
CA GLU A 164 -23.33 27.07 -8.94
C GLU A 164 -24.52 27.88 -9.45
N THR A 165 -25.69 27.25 -9.58
CA THR A 165 -26.93 27.92 -9.97
C THR A 165 -27.38 28.93 -8.91
N GLU A 166 -27.26 28.60 -7.62
CA GLU A 166 -27.57 29.52 -6.52
C GLU A 166 -26.64 30.73 -6.48
N ILE A 167 -25.34 30.51 -6.68
CA ILE A 167 -24.34 31.58 -6.79
C ILE A 167 -24.69 32.53 -7.94
N LYS A 168 -24.97 32.00 -9.14
CA LYS A 168 -25.39 32.82 -10.29
C LYS A 168 -26.64 33.66 -9.99
N ARG A 169 -27.61 33.11 -9.25
CA ARG A 169 -28.81 33.86 -8.81
C ARG A 169 -28.46 34.95 -7.80
N ALA A 170 -27.60 34.63 -6.83
CA ALA A 170 -27.14 35.59 -5.83
C ALA A 170 -26.35 36.74 -6.47
N GLU A 171 -25.46 36.46 -7.43
CA GLU A 171 -24.71 37.47 -8.18
C GLU A 171 -25.64 38.42 -8.96
N LYS A 172 -26.70 37.90 -9.60
CA LYS A 172 -27.70 38.74 -10.28
C LYS A 172 -28.40 39.69 -9.29
N ARG A 173 -28.81 39.17 -8.12
CA ARG A 173 -29.43 39.99 -7.07
C ARG A 173 -28.47 41.06 -6.55
N TYR A 174 -27.21 40.69 -6.31
CA TYR A 174 -26.17 41.61 -5.86
C TYR A 174 -25.99 42.77 -6.85
N LYS A 175 -25.83 42.48 -8.15
CA LYS A 175 -25.72 43.51 -9.21
C LYS A 175 -26.93 44.45 -9.26
N GLY A 176 -28.14 43.90 -9.11
CA GLY A 176 -29.37 44.69 -9.06
C GLY A 176 -29.40 45.65 -7.86
N LEU A 177 -29.08 45.15 -6.67
CA LEU A 177 -28.99 45.96 -5.45
C LEU A 177 -27.89 47.02 -5.55
N THR A 178 -26.73 46.68 -6.10
CA THR A 178 -25.64 47.65 -6.35
C THR A 178 -26.13 48.79 -7.24
N THR A 179 -26.85 48.48 -8.32
CA THR A 179 -27.43 49.50 -9.23
C THR A 179 -28.45 50.37 -8.50
N MET A 180 -29.33 49.77 -7.69
CA MET A 180 -30.31 50.51 -6.89
C MET A 180 -29.63 51.45 -5.88
N ILE A 181 -28.55 51.02 -5.23
CA ILE A 181 -27.76 51.85 -4.31
C ILE A 181 -27.15 53.05 -5.06
N ILE A 182 -26.63 52.85 -6.27
CA ILE A 182 -26.08 53.95 -7.10
C ILE A 182 -27.19 54.96 -7.42
N ASN A 183 -28.33 54.50 -7.93
CA ASN A 183 -29.46 55.37 -8.26
C ASN A 183 -29.97 56.18 -7.04
N LEU A 184 -30.10 55.53 -5.88
CA LEU A 184 -30.53 56.19 -4.64
C LEU A 184 -29.50 57.22 -4.17
N ARG A 185 -28.19 56.97 -4.34
CA ARG A 185 -27.14 57.95 -4.02
C ARG A 185 -27.21 59.16 -4.96
N GLU A 186 -27.45 58.95 -6.25
CA GLU A 186 -27.64 60.05 -7.21
C GLU A 186 -28.88 60.89 -6.89
N GLN A 187 -30.02 60.24 -6.60
CA GLN A 187 -31.23 60.94 -6.17
C GLN A 187 -31.01 61.74 -4.89
N LYS A 188 -30.36 61.13 -3.89
CA LYS A 188 -29.98 61.84 -2.65
C LYS A 188 -29.10 63.05 -2.95
N GLN A 189 -28.12 62.93 -3.85
CA GLN A 189 -27.23 64.04 -4.19
C GLN A 189 -27.96 65.17 -4.91
N LYS A 190 -28.91 64.84 -5.81
CA LYS A 190 -29.77 65.84 -6.46
C LYS A 190 -30.59 66.60 -5.43
N ILE A 191 -31.28 65.88 -4.54
CA ILE A 191 -32.08 66.49 -3.46
C ILE A 191 -31.20 67.38 -2.57
N ILE A 192 -30.00 66.94 -2.19
CA ILE A 192 -29.06 67.77 -1.41
C ILE A 192 -28.67 69.05 -2.18
N THR A 193 -28.47 68.95 -3.48
CA THR A 193 -28.11 70.11 -4.32
C THR A 193 -29.29 71.06 -4.47
N GLU A 194 -30.51 70.55 -4.64
CA GLU A 194 -31.75 71.33 -4.66
C GLU A 194 -31.99 72.06 -3.33
N ILE A 195 -31.84 71.37 -2.19
CA ILE A 195 -31.91 71.98 -0.86
C ILE A 195 -30.87 73.09 -0.72
N GLY A 196 -29.61 72.85 -1.11
CA GLY A 196 -28.56 73.87 -1.05
C GLY A 196 -28.85 75.09 -1.94
N GLY A 197 -29.45 74.88 -3.12
CA GLY A 197 -29.89 75.98 -4.00
C GLY A 197 -31.03 76.79 -3.39
N LEU A 198 -32.06 76.12 -2.85
CA LEU A 198 -33.16 76.77 -2.13
C LEU A 198 -32.68 77.53 -0.89
N GLU A 199 -31.69 77.01 -0.16
CA GLU A 199 -31.05 77.69 0.98
C GLU A 199 -30.27 78.95 0.54
N GLU A 200 -29.62 78.94 -0.62
CA GLU A 200 -28.99 80.14 -1.21
C GLU A 200 -30.02 81.16 -1.69
N GLU A 201 -31.11 80.72 -2.32
CA GLU A 201 -32.22 81.60 -2.73
C GLU A 201 -32.92 82.24 -1.52
N TYR A 202 -33.07 81.50 -0.43
CA TYR A 202 -33.55 81.99 0.86
C TYR A 202 -32.59 83.02 1.47
N LYS A 203 -31.28 82.75 1.50
CA LYS A 203 -30.26 83.69 2.00
C LYS A 203 -30.15 84.97 1.16
N ASN A 204 -30.40 84.87 -0.14
CA ASN A 204 -30.39 86.01 -1.07
C ASN A 204 -31.73 86.77 -1.11
N GLY A 205 -32.71 86.39 -0.27
CA GLY A 205 -33.92 87.15 0.02
C GLY A 205 -35.02 87.08 -1.03
N HIS A 206 -35.11 85.99 -1.82
CA HIS A 206 -36.10 85.85 -2.90
C HIS A 206 -37.34 85.00 -2.56
N ILE A 207 -37.49 84.46 -1.34
CA ILE A 207 -38.63 83.60 -0.95
C ILE A 207 -39.24 84.04 0.41
N PRO A 208 -40.55 84.34 0.51
CA PRO A 208 -41.24 84.68 1.76
C PRO A 208 -41.55 83.45 2.64
N ILE A 209 -41.74 83.69 3.93
CA ILE A 209 -41.80 82.73 5.07
C ILE A 209 -42.94 81.68 5.04
N ASP A 210 -43.83 81.63 4.05
CA ASP A 210 -45.14 80.96 4.19
C ASP A 210 -45.31 79.57 3.53
N GLU A 211 -44.24 78.93 3.03
CA GLU A 211 -44.36 77.61 2.35
C GLU A 211 -43.47 76.49 2.96
N LEU A 212 -43.11 76.58 4.25
CA LEU A 212 -42.34 75.52 4.95
C LEU A 212 -43.15 74.69 5.96
N GLU A 213 -44.47 74.88 6.07
CA GLU A 213 -45.35 74.05 6.89
C GLU A 213 -46.52 73.45 6.07
N GLU A 214 -46.22 72.43 5.27
CA GLU A 214 -47.14 71.32 4.92
C GLU A 214 -46.32 70.10 4.44
#